data_AF-A0A8T5DK80-F1
#
_entry.id   AF-A0A8T5DK80-F1
#
_cell.length_a   1.000
_cell.length_b   1.000
_cell.length_c   1.000
_cell.angle_alpha   90.00
_cell.angle_beta   90.00
_cell.angle_gamma   90.00
#
_symmetry.space_group_name_H-M   'P 1'
#
loop_
_entity.id
_entity.type
_entity.pdbx_description
1 polymer ?
#
loop_
_entity_poly.entity_id
_entity_poly.type
_entity_poly.pdbx_seq_one_letter_code
_entity_poly.pdbx_strand_id
1 'polypeptide(L)'
;MDGSVAKTVKYCDQHIRQDPDSVKEVIEWLNDSVIYHLSEDKDYYNRVKTDIINNLDESEFRNKFIDNIKNQHLFIEGPSFSHINLKELNKNLINSNEPMLIKKETIKYVKEKMKLKSDFVITGDVIRENIYCVPMYTTKLFKLTKNILNTRDFGQVKDVTQQPVRGRARGGGSRLG
;
A
#
# COMPACT_ATOMS: atom_id res chain seq x y z
N MET A 1 8.04 -2.14 5.02
CA MET A 1 7.84 -1.82 6.45
C MET A 1 6.52 -1.08 6.65
N ASP A 2 6.28 0.02 5.94
CA ASP A 2 5.01 0.77 6.02
C ASP A 2 3.79 -0.13 5.80
N GLY A 3 3.87 -1.06 4.85
CA GLY A 3 2.82 -2.06 4.64
C GLY A 3 2.62 -3.03 5.83
N SER A 4 3.67 -3.34 6.58
CA SER A 4 3.59 -4.22 7.77
C SER A 4 2.93 -3.50 8.94
N VAL A 5 3.22 -2.21 9.10
CA VAL A 5 2.49 -1.32 10.01
C VAL A 5 1.03 -1.25 9.60
N ALA A 6 0.74 -0.99 8.32
CA ALA A 6 -0.64 -0.94 7.81
C ALA A 6 -1.39 -2.27 8.00
N LYS A 7 -0.72 -3.43 7.84
CA LYS A 7 -1.30 -4.74 8.12
C LYS A 7 -1.66 -4.91 9.59
N THR A 8 -0.79 -4.45 10.48
CA THR A 8 -1.00 -4.51 11.93
C THR A 8 -2.16 -3.60 12.35
N VAL A 9 -2.24 -2.37 11.81
CA VAL A 9 -3.37 -1.46 12.04
C VAL A 9 -4.67 -2.06 11.52
N LYS A 10 -4.65 -2.68 10.33
CA LYS A 10 -5.82 -3.37 9.77
C LYS A 10 -6.27 -4.56 10.63
N TYR A 11 -5.33 -5.28 11.24
CA TYR A 11 -5.66 -6.35 12.17
C TYR A 11 -6.37 -5.81 13.43
N CYS A 12 -5.87 -4.69 14.00
CA CYS A 12 -6.54 -4.01 15.11
C CYS A 12 -7.95 -3.53 14.71
N ASP A 13 -8.11 -2.92 13.53
CA ASP A 13 -9.41 -2.52 12.98
C ASP A 13 -10.39 -3.70 12.93
N GLN A 14 -9.93 -4.85 12.44
CA GLN A 14 -10.75 -6.06 12.33
C GLN A 14 -11.13 -6.63 13.69
N HIS A 15 -10.21 -6.64 14.65
CA HIS A 15 -10.49 -7.09 16.03
C HIS A 15 -11.53 -6.21 16.71
N ILE A 16 -11.38 -4.88 16.64
CA ILE A 16 -12.35 -3.94 17.23
C ILE A 16 -13.74 -4.09 16.59
N ARG A 17 -13.81 -4.40 15.30
CA ARG A 17 -15.08 -4.66 14.60
C ARG A 17 -15.74 -5.97 15.02
N GLN A 18 -14.94 -7.00 15.36
CA GLN A 18 -15.43 -8.31 15.77
C GLN A 18 -15.82 -8.33 17.26
N ASP A 19 -15.00 -7.70 18.09
CA ASP A 19 -15.19 -7.57 19.53
C ASP A 19 -14.98 -6.11 19.99
N PRO A 20 -16.04 -5.29 19.95
CA PRO A 20 -15.95 -3.87 20.30
C PRO A 20 -15.59 -3.60 21.77
N ASP A 21 -15.85 -4.55 22.67
CA ASP A 21 -15.55 -4.38 24.10
C ASP A 21 -14.04 -4.41 24.37
N SER A 22 -13.28 -5.09 23.51
CA SER A 22 -11.81 -5.15 23.56
C SER A 22 -11.09 -3.87 23.08
N VAL A 23 -11.83 -2.83 22.65
CA VAL A 23 -11.25 -1.66 21.96
C VAL A 23 -10.11 -0.99 22.72
N LYS A 24 -10.22 -0.87 24.05
CA LYS A 24 -9.19 -0.23 24.86
C LYS A 24 -7.89 -1.05 24.86
N GLU A 25 -7.99 -2.35 25.10
CA GLU A 25 -6.84 -3.26 25.08
C GLU A 25 -6.16 -3.27 23.71
N VAL A 26 -6.94 -3.31 22.63
CA VAL A 26 -6.40 -3.31 21.26
C VAL A 26 -5.66 -2.02 20.93
N ILE A 27 -6.20 -0.86 21.33
CA ILE A 27 -5.56 0.44 21.10
C ILE A 27 -4.35 0.65 22.01
N GLU A 28 -4.39 0.19 23.26
CA GLU A 28 -3.23 0.17 24.16
C GLU A 28 -2.08 -0.66 23.57
N TRP A 29 -2.40 -1.88 23.13
CA TRP A 29 -1.43 -2.74 22.47
C TRP A 29 -0.86 -2.08 21.21
N LEU A 30 -1.70 -1.48 20.37
CA LEU A 30 -1.25 -0.78 19.16
C LEU A 30 -0.32 0.40 19.50
N ASN A 31 -0.64 1.14 20.57
CA ASN A 31 0.14 2.30 20.98
C ASN A 31 1.54 1.87 21.49
N ASP A 32 1.60 0.85 22.34
CA ASP A 32 2.86 0.36 22.92
C ASP A 32 3.70 -0.44 21.91
N SER A 33 3.06 -1.24 21.06
CA SER A 33 3.73 -2.16 20.13
C SER A 33 4.18 -1.50 18.83
N VAL A 34 3.45 -0.48 18.37
CA VAL A 34 3.69 0.17 17.08
C VAL A 34 4.04 1.64 17.26
N ILE A 35 3.12 2.44 17.83
CA ILE A 35 3.24 3.90 17.83
C ILE A 35 4.47 4.38 18.62
N TYR A 36 4.75 3.74 19.76
CA TYR A 36 5.92 4.01 20.59
C TYR A 36 7.25 3.92 19.80
N HIS A 37 7.31 3.08 18.77
CA HIS A 37 8.51 2.87 17.96
C HIS A 37 8.53 3.68 16.66
N LEU A 38 7.49 4.48 16.37
CA LEU A 38 7.42 5.33 15.17
C LEU A 38 8.16 6.67 15.30
N SER A 39 8.47 7.10 16.54
CA SER A 39 9.19 8.35 16.78
C SER A 39 9.97 8.32 18.09
N GLU A 40 11.15 8.94 18.10
CA GLU A 40 11.97 9.12 19.32
C GLU A 40 11.34 10.10 20.32
N ASP A 41 10.67 11.12 19.81
CA ASP A 41 10.05 12.20 20.58
C ASP A 41 8.89 11.68 21.48
N LYS A 42 8.18 10.66 21.01
CA LYS A 42 7.01 10.06 21.67
C LYS A 42 5.82 11.01 21.87
N ASP A 43 5.83 12.23 21.33
CA ASP A 43 4.67 13.13 21.36
C ASP A 43 3.38 12.46 20.86
N TYR A 44 3.43 11.77 19.71
CA TYR A 44 2.25 11.09 19.17
C TYR A 44 1.78 9.94 20.06
N TYR A 45 2.71 9.16 20.63
CA TYR A 45 2.41 8.11 21.61
C TYR A 45 1.71 8.66 22.85
N ASN A 46 2.24 9.76 23.39
CA ASN A 46 1.69 10.43 24.58
C ASN A 46 0.29 10.99 24.29
N ARG A 47 0.09 11.63 23.14
CA ARG A 47 -1.23 12.13 22.73
C ARG A 47 -2.26 11.02 22.59
N VAL A 48 -1.92 9.90 21.94
CA VAL A 48 -2.83 8.76 21.86
C VAL A 48 -3.19 8.24 23.25
N LYS A 49 -2.21 8.18 24.17
CA LYS A 49 -2.45 7.77 25.56
C LYS A 49 -3.38 8.72 26.30
N THR A 50 -3.12 10.02 26.23
CA THR A 50 -3.85 11.03 26.99
C THR A 50 -5.22 11.36 26.39
N ASP A 51 -5.29 11.51 25.07
CA ASP A 51 -6.49 12.01 24.38
C ASP A 51 -7.44 10.89 23.97
N ILE A 52 -6.95 9.66 23.78
CA ILE A 52 -7.75 8.52 23.32
C ILE A 52 -7.87 7.47 24.42
N ILE A 53 -6.77 6.81 24.80
CA ILE A 53 -6.81 5.63 25.69
C ILE A 53 -7.46 5.94 27.04
N ASN A 54 -7.09 7.05 27.68
CA ASN A 54 -7.66 7.45 28.96
C ASN A 54 -9.17 7.75 28.88
N ASN A 55 -9.67 8.16 27.72
CA ASN A 55 -11.08 8.48 27.50
C ASN A 55 -11.91 7.26 27.04
N LEU A 56 -11.28 6.12 26.71
CA LEU A 56 -11.99 4.91 26.31
C LEU A 56 -12.76 4.23 27.46
N ASP A 57 -12.51 4.62 28.71
CA ASP A 57 -13.32 4.19 29.86
C ASP A 57 -14.69 4.89 29.89
N GLU A 58 -14.82 6.05 29.26
CA GLU A 58 -16.09 6.78 29.16
C GLU A 58 -16.96 6.18 28.06
N SER A 59 -18.15 5.70 28.42
CA SER A 59 -19.04 4.97 27.52
C SER A 59 -19.46 5.77 26.28
N GLU A 60 -19.70 7.07 26.43
CA GLU A 60 -20.07 7.95 25.32
C GLU A 60 -18.92 8.09 24.31
N PHE A 61 -17.72 8.40 24.80
CA PHE A 61 -16.53 8.52 23.96
C PHE A 61 -16.21 7.19 23.27
N ARG A 62 -16.22 6.09 24.03
CA ARG A 62 -15.95 4.74 23.52
C ARG A 62 -16.89 4.36 22.37
N ASN A 63 -18.19 4.57 22.55
CA ASN A 63 -19.18 4.23 21.51
C ASN A 63 -18.98 5.08 20.26
N LYS A 64 -18.74 6.38 20.42
CA LYS A 64 -18.44 7.29 19.30
C LYS A 64 -17.17 6.88 18.56
N PHE A 65 -16.14 6.47 19.29
CA PHE A 65 -14.87 6.02 18.72
C PHE A 65 -15.05 4.72 17.92
N ILE A 66 -15.76 3.73 18.47
CA ILE A 66 -16.08 2.48 17.78
C ILE A 66 -16.90 2.75 16.50
N ASP A 67 -17.90 3.63 16.57
CA ASP A 67 -18.72 3.99 15.41
C ASP A 67 -17.91 4.70 14.33
N ASN A 68 -16.98 5.57 14.72
CA ASN A 68 -16.03 6.18 13.78
C ASN A 68 -15.16 5.11 13.10
N ILE A 69 -14.62 4.14 13.85
CA ILE A 69 -13.84 3.03 13.28
C ILE A 69 -14.69 2.24 12.28
N LYS A 70 -15.94 1.89 12.64
CA LYS A 70 -16.83 1.14 11.75
C LYS A 70 -17.08 1.86 10.42
N ASN A 71 -17.24 3.19 10.47
CA ASN A 71 -17.55 4.04 9.32
C ASN A 71 -16.34 4.44 8.48
N GLN A 72 -15.19 4.70 9.11
CA GLN A 72 -14.02 5.34 8.46
C GLN A 72 -12.75 4.50 8.48
N HIS A 73 -12.76 3.35 9.15
CA HIS A 73 -11.59 2.51 9.46
C HIS A 73 -10.60 3.16 10.43
N LEU A 74 -9.87 2.32 11.16
CA LEU A 74 -8.73 2.74 11.96
C LEU A 74 -7.54 3.06 11.05
N PHE A 75 -6.91 4.21 11.28
CA PHE A 75 -5.64 4.59 10.70
C PHE A 75 -4.76 5.26 11.77
N ILE A 76 -3.45 5.20 11.56
CA ILE A 76 -2.47 5.92 12.37
C ILE A 76 -1.62 6.78 11.45
N GLU A 77 -1.22 7.95 11.93
CA GLU A 77 -0.34 8.84 11.19
C GLU A 77 1.10 8.66 11.69
N GLY A 78 2.00 8.32 10.78
CA GLY A 78 3.43 8.32 11.07
C GLY A 78 3.97 9.76 11.05
N PRO A 79 4.79 10.18 12.04
CA PRO A 79 5.42 11.49 11.97
C PRO A 79 6.32 11.59 10.74
N SER A 80 6.26 12.74 10.06
CA SER A 80 7.13 13.01 8.92
C SER A 80 8.56 13.26 9.41
N PHE A 81 9.54 12.56 8.84
CA PHE A 81 10.98 12.75 9.13
C PHE A 81 11.42 12.41 10.57
N SER A 82 10.89 11.33 11.17
CA SER A 82 11.38 10.81 12.45
C SER A 82 12.43 9.70 12.27
N HIS A 83 13.28 9.52 13.29
CA HIS A 83 14.09 8.31 13.43
C HIS A 83 13.19 7.17 13.93
N ILE A 84 13.10 6.10 13.15
CA ILE A 84 12.26 4.93 13.44
C ILE A 84 13.15 3.78 13.91
N ASN A 85 12.82 3.18 15.05
CA ASN A 85 13.50 1.96 15.53
C ASN A 85 12.96 0.72 14.82
N LEU A 86 13.50 0.47 13.62
CA LEU A 86 13.07 -0.62 12.73
C LEU A 86 13.17 -2.01 13.39
N LYS A 87 14.15 -2.23 14.28
CA LYS A 87 14.41 -3.52 14.89
C LYS A 87 13.35 -3.89 15.91
N GLU A 88 13.02 -2.95 16.80
CA GLU A 88 11.97 -3.17 17.80
C GLU A 88 10.59 -3.19 17.15
N LEU A 89 10.34 -2.29 16.19
CA LEU A 89 9.09 -2.28 15.44
C LEU A 89 8.82 -3.65 14.77
N ASN A 90 9.80 -4.21 14.06
CA ASN A 90 9.63 -5.52 13.40
C ASN A 90 9.31 -6.69 14.34
N LYS A 91 9.71 -6.65 15.62
CA LYS A 91 9.38 -7.71 16.59
C LYS A 91 7.92 -7.68 17.02
N ASN A 92 7.33 -6.49 17.03
CA ASN A 92 6.01 -6.23 17.57
C ASN A 92 4.93 -6.16 16.48
N LEU A 93 5.33 -6.19 15.21
CA LEU A 93 4.41 -6.21 14.07
C LEU A 93 3.86 -7.61 13.78
N ILE A 94 2.66 -7.64 13.23
CA ILE A 94 2.05 -8.88 12.77
C ILE A 94 2.77 -9.39 11.53
N ASN A 95 2.93 -10.71 11.48
CA ASN A 95 3.59 -11.36 10.37
C ASN A 95 2.92 -10.97 9.04
N SER A 96 3.70 -10.28 8.22
CA SER A 96 3.26 -9.83 6.90
C SER A 96 3.31 -10.95 5.87
N ASN A 97 4.04 -12.01 6.16
CA ASN A 97 4.19 -13.14 5.27
C ASN A 97 3.01 -14.10 5.45
N GLU A 98 2.33 -14.42 4.36
CA GLU A 98 1.18 -15.32 4.35
C GLU A 98 1.26 -16.30 3.18
N PRO A 99 0.59 -17.47 3.29
CA PRO A 99 0.43 -18.37 2.16
C PRO A 99 -0.39 -17.69 1.06
N MET A 100 0.14 -17.69 -0.16
CA MET A 100 -0.55 -17.13 -1.32
C MET A 100 -0.89 -18.24 -2.31
N LEU A 101 -2.17 -18.35 -2.65
CA LEU A 101 -2.64 -19.21 -3.72
C LEU A 101 -2.37 -18.55 -5.08
N ILE A 102 -1.52 -19.17 -5.89
CA ILE A 102 -1.29 -18.80 -7.27
C ILE A 102 -2.09 -19.76 -8.15
N LYS A 103 -3.15 -19.24 -8.75
CA LYS A 103 -3.99 -20.00 -9.67
C LYS A 103 -3.21 -20.45 -10.90
N LYS A 104 -3.42 -21.69 -11.34
CA LYS A 104 -2.76 -22.25 -12.54
C LYS A 104 -2.96 -21.39 -13.78
N GLU A 105 -4.13 -20.74 -13.91
CA GLU A 105 -4.45 -19.86 -15.03
C GLU A 105 -3.55 -18.63 -15.07
N THR A 106 -3.19 -18.09 -13.90
CA THR A 106 -2.28 -16.93 -13.81
C THR A 106 -0.89 -17.31 -14.29
N ILE A 107 -0.41 -18.49 -13.89
CA ILE A 107 0.91 -18.95 -14.32
C ILE A 107 0.92 -19.25 -15.82
N LYS A 108 -0.15 -19.87 -16.33
CA LYS A 108 -0.34 -20.09 -17.78
C LYS A 108 -0.32 -18.78 -18.56
N TYR A 109 -1.08 -17.77 -18.12
CA TYR A 109 -1.10 -16.45 -18.74
C TYR A 109 0.29 -15.80 -18.79
N VAL A 110 1.04 -15.84 -17.68
CA VAL A 110 2.40 -15.29 -17.62
C VAL A 110 3.34 -16.03 -18.58
N LYS A 111 3.27 -17.37 -18.65
CA LYS A 111 4.09 -18.17 -19.57
C LYS A 111 3.83 -17.80 -21.03
N GLU A 112 2.56 -17.70 -21.42
CA GLU A 112 2.16 -17.32 -22.78
C GLU A 112 2.66 -15.92 -23.13
N LYS A 113 2.46 -14.95 -22.22
CA LYS A 113 2.86 -13.56 -22.42
C LYS A 113 4.38 -13.38 -22.51
N MET A 114 5.14 -14.11 -21.71
CA MET A 114 6.61 -14.06 -21.67
C MET A 114 7.27 -14.97 -22.71
N LYS A 115 6.48 -15.74 -23.49
CA LYS A 115 6.97 -16.71 -24.48
C LYS A 115 7.99 -17.71 -23.90
N LEU A 116 7.78 -18.13 -22.66
CA LEU A 116 8.68 -19.06 -21.98
C LEU A 116 8.56 -20.46 -22.60
N LYS A 117 9.58 -20.87 -23.35
CA LYS A 117 9.72 -22.25 -23.84
C LYS A 117 10.23 -23.12 -22.70
N SER A 118 9.33 -23.70 -21.91
CA SER A 118 9.72 -24.63 -20.84
C SER A 118 8.75 -25.81 -20.80
N ASP A 119 9.29 -27.00 -20.59
CA ASP A 119 8.57 -28.28 -20.50
C ASP A 119 7.79 -28.45 -19.18
N PHE A 120 7.83 -27.46 -18.30
CA PHE A 120 7.12 -27.51 -17.01
C PHE A 120 5.59 -27.44 -17.21
N VAL A 121 4.91 -28.58 -17.09
CA VAL A 121 3.45 -28.67 -17.06
C VAL A 121 2.98 -28.31 -15.65
N ILE A 122 2.22 -27.23 -15.53
CA ILE A 122 1.59 -26.85 -14.27
C ILE A 122 0.22 -27.48 -14.24
N THR A 123 0.07 -28.50 -13.39
CA THR A 123 -1.11 -29.37 -13.34
C THR A 123 -2.19 -28.87 -12.37
N GLY A 124 -1.87 -27.93 -11.49
CA GLY A 124 -2.78 -27.42 -10.48
C GLY A 124 -2.37 -26.07 -9.91
N ASP A 125 -3.21 -25.54 -9.03
CA ASP A 125 -2.90 -24.32 -8.29
C ASP A 125 -1.73 -24.56 -7.34
N VAL A 126 -0.92 -23.52 -7.12
CA VAL A 126 0.29 -23.60 -6.30
C VAL A 126 0.12 -22.70 -5.09
N ILE A 127 0.24 -23.26 -3.90
CA ILE A 127 0.35 -22.46 -2.67
C ILE A 127 1.81 -22.14 -2.45
N ARG A 128 2.13 -20.84 -2.41
CA ARG A 128 3.46 -20.38 -2.05
C ARG A 128 3.44 -19.81 -0.64
N GLU A 129 4.17 -20.48 0.24
CA GLU A 129 4.39 -20.02 1.60
C GLU A 129 5.31 -18.80 1.64
N ASN A 130 5.18 -18.04 2.73
CA ASN A 130 6.07 -16.94 3.09
C ASN A 130 6.12 -15.80 2.05
N ILE A 131 4.97 -15.43 1.48
CA ILE A 131 4.86 -14.28 0.56
C ILE A 131 4.52 -13.03 1.36
N TYR A 132 5.33 -11.97 1.20
CA TYR A 132 5.07 -10.68 1.81
C TYR A 132 3.84 -10.01 1.19
N CYS A 133 2.74 -10.00 1.95
CA CYS A 133 1.46 -9.43 1.53
C CYS A 133 1.00 -8.38 2.54
N VAL A 134 0.82 -7.16 2.03
CA VAL A 134 0.49 -5.99 2.86
C VAL A 134 -0.46 -5.06 2.12
N PRO A 135 -1.40 -4.40 2.82
CA PRO A 135 -2.21 -3.35 2.23
C PRO A 135 -1.32 -2.14 1.92
N MET A 136 -1.45 -1.61 0.71
CA MET A 136 -0.77 -0.38 0.30
C MET A 136 -1.74 0.54 -0.43
N TYR A 137 -1.75 1.80 -0.02
CA TYR A 137 -2.44 2.84 -0.78
C TYR A 137 -1.59 3.17 -2.02
N THR A 138 -2.13 2.92 -3.20
CA THR A 138 -1.44 3.22 -4.47
C THR A 138 -2.28 4.20 -5.29
N THR A 139 -1.63 5.23 -5.82
CA THR A 139 -2.30 6.24 -6.66
C THR A 139 -1.94 6.01 -8.12
N LYS A 140 -2.95 5.83 -8.97
CA LYS A 140 -2.75 5.75 -10.42
C LYS A 140 -2.52 7.15 -10.99
N LEU A 141 -1.32 7.40 -11.48
CA LEU A 141 -0.99 8.68 -12.14
C LEU A 141 -1.67 8.81 -13.50
N PHE A 142 -1.92 10.05 -13.93
CA PHE A 142 -2.53 10.37 -15.22
C PHE A 142 -1.64 10.09 -16.45
N LYS A 143 -0.35 9.81 -16.23
CA LYS A 143 0.65 9.50 -17.27
C LYS A 143 0.48 8.08 -17.82
N LEU A 144 -0.64 7.84 -18.50
CA LEU A 144 -0.91 6.57 -19.16
C LEU A 144 -0.07 6.41 -20.43
N THR A 145 0.41 5.21 -20.72
CA THR A 145 1.23 4.90 -21.91
C THR A 145 0.57 5.35 -23.22
N LYS A 146 -0.77 5.22 -23.33
CA LYS A 146 -1.56 5.70 -24.48
C LYS A 146 -1.40 7.21 -24.76
N ASN A 147 -1.06 7.99 -23.74
CA ASN A 147 -0.89 9.44 -23.85
C ASN A 147 0.56 9.83 -24.17
N ILE A 148 1.50 8.89 -24.10
CA ILE A 148 2.93 9.12 -24.32
C ILE A 148 3.37 8.53 -25.66
N LEU A 149 2.86 7.36 -26.01
CA LEU A 149 3.25 6.64 -27.21
C LEU A 149 2.93 7.49 -28.45
N ASN A 150 3.94 7.66 -29.30
CA ASN A 150 3.89 8.38 -30.56
C ASN A 150 4.84 7.67 -31.53
N THR A 151 4.39 7.44 -32.74
CA THR A 151 5.19 6.87 -33.83
C THR A 151 5.02 7.77 -35.04
N ARG A 152 6.06 7.88 -35.85
CA ARG A 152 6.03 8.67 -37.08
C ARG A 152 6.90 8.00 -38.14
N ASP A 153 6.27 7.52 -39.20
CA ASP A 153 6.94 7.00 -40.38
C ASP A 153 7.12 8.14 -41.40
N PHE A 154 6.00 8.73 -41.85
CA PHE A 154 5.94 9.93 -42.69
C PHE A 154 4.89 10.91 -42.17
N GLY A 155 4.99 12.20 -42.53
CA GLY A 155 4.01 13.20 -42.12
C GLY A 155 4.39 14.63 -42.50
N GLN A 156 3.59 15.59 -42.06
CA GLN A 156 3.80 17.01 -42.37
C GLN A 156 5.19 17.51 -41.98
N VAL A 157 5.78 18.31 -42.86
CA VAL A 157 7.07 18.97 -42.68
C VAL A 157 6.88 20.48 -42.63
N LYS A 158 7.87 21.20 -42.11
CA LYS A 158 7.89 22.66 -42.18
C LYS A 158 8.24 23.11 -43.59
N ASP A 159 7.51 24.08 -44.13
CA ASP A 159 7.72 24.58 -45.49
C ASP A 159 9.15 25.09 -45.73
N VAL A 160 9.73 25.76 -44.74
CA VAL A 160 11.06 26.39 -44.86
C VAL A 160 12.20 25.37 -44.83
N THR A 161 12.19 24.44 -43.88
CA THR A 161 13.34 23.55 -43.64
C THR A 161 13.13 22.14 -44.17
N GLN A 162 11.92 21.82 -44.61
CA GLN A 162 11.50 20.47 -45.01
C GLN A 162 11.73 19.42 -43.90
N GLN A 163 11.86 19.85 -42.64
CA GLN A 163 12.02 18.98 -41.48
C GLN A 163 10.66 18.61 -40.86
N PRO A 164 10.55 17.44 -40.20
CA PRO A 164 9.38 17.06 -39.42
C PRO A 164 8.89 18.15 -38.47
N VAL A 165 7.57 18.33 -38.38
CA VAL A 165 6.95 19.21 -37.38
C VAL A 165 7.21 18.71 -35.95
N ARG A 166 7.14 19.62 -34.96
CA ARG A 166 7.29 19.29 -33.53
C ARG A 166 5.95 19.00 -32.88
N GLY A 167 5.97 18.14 -31.87
CA GLY A 167 4.83 17.85 -30.99
C GLY A 167 3.88 16.78 -31.53
N ARG A 168 3.47 15.87 -30.64
CA ARG A 168 2.60 14.73 -30.97
C ARG A 168 1.26 15.14 -31.60
N ALA A 169 0.66 16.23 -31.11
CA ALA A 169 -0.64 16.69 -31.60
C ALA A 169 -0.63 17.06 -33.11
N ARG A 170 0.55 17.32 -33.67
CA ARG A 170 0.74 17.61 -35.10
C ARG A 170 1.35 16.43 -35.86
N GLY A 171 1.34 15.24 -35.27
CA GLY A 171 2.05 14.07 -35.80
C GLY A 171 3.56 14.27 -35.86
N GLY A 172 4.12 15.11 -34.98
CA GLY A 172 5.54 15.48 -35.00
C GLY A 172 6.48 14.33 -34.62
N GLY A 173 7.68 14.35 -35.20
CA GLY A 173 8.72 13.35 -34.92
C GLY A 173 9.56 13.69 -33.70
N SER A 174 10.24 12.68 -33.16
CA SER A 174 11.30 12.89 -32.17
C SER A 174 12.47 13.63 -32.81
N ARG A 175 13.10 14.53 -32.04
CA ARG A 175 14.32 15.21 -32.46
C ARG A 175 15.52 14.30 -32.22
N LEU A 176 16.32 14.06 -33.26
CA LEU A 176 17.68 13.54 -33.15
C LEU A 176 18.60 14.77 -33.10
N GLY A 177 19.26 14.99 -31.98
CA GLY A 177 20.10 16.16 -31.72
C GLY A 177 21.34 15.77 -30.95
#